data_AF-A0A1F3M319-F1
#
_entry.id   AF-A0A1F3M319-F1
#
_cell.length_a   1.000
_cell.length_b   1.000
_cell.length_c   1.000
_cell.angle_alpha   90.00
_cell.angle_beta   90.00
_cell.angle_gamma   90.00
#
_symmetry.space_group_name_H-M   'P 1'
#
loop_
_entity.id
_entity.type
_entity.pdbx_description
1 polymer ?
#
loop_
_entity_poly.entity_id
_entity_poly.type
_entity_poly.pdbx_seq_one_letter_code
_entity_poly.pdbx_strand_id
1 'polypeptide(L)'
;MKNLSRLLFVFMLSSMVFPACNATKDLLDVTFRADYEADMDIVVTPDAMKAGINGVFSESATIDPLSNDKFAEYADKIKSITIEEATGTITWINKNAVLITADLNITATDMPSAHWVFTNEPLVQGSVFSLTNEAGQLDKLKDILDAQKVFTVTFSGQTDEDDLSLTFHTLYGTLVVANPL
;
A
#
# COMPACT_ATOMS: atom_id res chain seq x y z
N MET A 1 78.14 6.56 25.09
CA MET A 1 78.11 5.89 23.77
C MET A 1 77.88 4.40 23.97
N LYS A 2 76.79 3.86 23.38
CA LYS A 2 76.57 2.46 22.93
C LYS A 2 75.12 2.01 23.20
N ASN A 3 74.26 2.40 22.25
CA ASN A 3 73.23 1.59 21.60
C ASN A 3 72.77 0.31 22.33
N LEU A 4 71.61 0.38 22.99
CA LEU A 4 70.85 -0.79 23.40
C LEU A 4 69.34 -0.50 23.32
N SER A 5 68.84 -0.27 22.11
CA SER A 5 67.40 -0.09 21.86
C SER A 5 67.02 -0.70 20.51
N ARG A 6 67.21 -2.01 20.38
CA ARG A 6 66.65 -2.85 19.31
C ARG A 6 66.65 -4.30 19.80
N LEU A 7 65.54 -4.75 20.37
CA LEU A 7 64.93 -6.07 20.13
C LEU A 7 63.74 -6.29 21.07
N LEU A 8 62.74 -7.03 20.59
CA LEU A 8 61.61 -7.63 21.31
C LEU A 8 60.49 -6.69 21.77
N PHE A 9 59.46 -6.54 20.92
CA PHE A 9 58.11 -7.07 21.19
C PHE A 9 57.24 -6.89 19.92
N VAL A 10 57.49 -7.75 18.94
CA VAL A 10 56.52 -8.09 17.89
C VAL A 10 55.73 -9.29 18.43
N PHE A 11 54.44 -9.37 18.10
CA PHE A 11 53.47 -10.44 18.41
C PHE A 11 52.72 -10.36 19.75
N MET A 12 51.65 -9.55 19.80
CA MET A 12 50.39 -9.94 20.44
C MET A 12 49.23 -8.99 20.09
N LEU A 13 48.97 -8.79 18.78
CA LEU A 13 47.77 -8.07 18.33
C LEU A 13 47.08 -8.80 17.17
N SER A 14 46.89 -10.11 17.33
CA SER A 14 46.21 -10.96 16.35
C SER A 14 45.27 -11.93 17.06
N SER A 15 44.20 -11.40 17.66
CA SER A 15 42.96 -12.16 17.90
C SER A 15 41.86 -11.24 18.43
N MET A 16 41.54 -10.16 17.70
CA MET A 16 40.17 -9.65 17.72
C MET A 16 39.50 -10.20 16.46
N VAL A 17 39.11 -11.47 16.55
CA VAL A 17 38.13 -12.03 15.62
C VAL A 17 36.82 -11.36 16.02
N PHE A 18 36.54 -10.21 15.41
CA PHE A 18 35.29 -9.51 15.61
C PHE A 18 34.14 -10.42 15.16
N PRO A 19 33.15 -10.75 16.01
CA PRO A 19 31.84 -11.18 15.53
C PRO A 19 31.04 -9.97 15.01
N ALA A 20 31.66 -9.07 14.23
CA ALA A 20 31.05 -7.82 13.75
C ALA A 20 30.33 -7.94 12.40
N CYS A 21 30.25 -9.14 11.82
CA CYS A 21 29.60 -9.34 10.52
C CYS A 21 28.07 -9.30 10.55
N ASN A 22 27.43 -9.38 11.73
CA ASN A 22 25.97 -9.35 11.83
C ASN A 22 25.42 -7.96 12.19
N ALA A 23 26.11 -7.19 13.04
CA ALA A 23 25.65 -5.87 13.46
C ALA A 23 25.84 -4.76 12.41
N THR A 24 26.68 -4.99 11.39
CA THR A 24 26.89 -4.03 10.28
C THR A 24 25.88 -4.18 9.16
N LYS A 25 25.17 -5.31 9.06
CA LYS A 25 24.18 -5.55 8.00
C LYS A 25 22.95 -4.66 8.14
N ASP A 26 22.53 -4.35 9.36
CA ASP A 26 21.38 -3.47 9.60
C ASP A 26 21.73 -1.98 9.55
N LEU A 27 23.03 -1.62 9.64
CA LEU A 27 23.50 -0.24 9.54
C LEU A 27 23.41 0.33 8.12
N LEU A 28 23.14 -0.53 7.13
CA LEU A 28 23.04 -0.18 5.72
C LEU A 28 21.62 -0.22 5.20
N ASP A 29 20.63 -0.49 6.05
CA ASP A 29 19.23 -0.52 5.65
C ASP A 29 18.81 0.84 5.07
N VAL A 30 18.14 0.79 3.92
CA VAL A 30 17.57 1.94 3.26
C VAL A 30 16.07 1.95 3.55
N THR A 31 15.59 3.06 4.08
CA THR A 31 14.17 3.30 4.30
C THR A 31 13.65 4.29 3.25
N PHE A 32 12.58 3.93 2.55
CA PHE A 32 11.95 4.79 1.56
C PHE A 32 10.44 4.64 1.57
N ARG A 33 9.75 5.64 1.00
CA ARG A 33 8.32 5.59 0.75
C ARG A 33 8.03 5.04 -0.63
N ALA A 34 7.03 4.17 -0.70
CA ALA A 34 6.45 3.69 -1.95
C ALA A 34 4.93 3.83 -1.82
N ASP A 35 4.38 4.83 -2.50
CA ASP A 35 2.95 5.11 -2.46
C ASP A 35 2.30 4.49 -3.69
N TYR A 36 1.15 3.87 -3.49
CA TYR A 36 0.36 3.23 -4.55
C TYR A 36 -0.99 3.89 -4.62
N GLU A 37 -1.35 4.38 -5.81
CA GLU A 37 -2.56 5.12 -6.05
C GLU A 37 -3.31 4.62 -7.28
N ALA A 38 -4.62 4.81 -7.27
CA ALA A 38 -5.48 4.51 -8.42
C ALA A 38 -6.73 5.37 -8.42
N ASP A 39 -7.12 5.82 -9.61
CA ASP A 39 -8.40 6.50 -9.84
C ASP A 39 -9.38 5.51 -10.49
N MET A 40 -10.61 5.48 -9.96
CA MET A 40 -11.73 4.74 -10.53
C MET A 40 -12.84 5.73 -10.90
N ASP A 41 -13.10 5.87 -12.19
CA ASP A 41 -14.16 6.73 -12.74
C ASP A 41 -15.48 5.97 -12.79
N ILE A 42 -16.32 6.22 -11.80
CA ILE A 42 -17.59 5.52 -11.59
C ILE A 42 -18.72 6.27 -12.28
N VAL A 43 -19.51 5.53 -13.05
CA VAL A 43 -20.75 6.02 -13.68
C VAL A 43 -21.92 5.16 -13.24
N VAL A 44 -22.91 5.78 -12.61
CA VAL A 44 -24.19 5.17 -12.23
C VAL A 44 -25.21 5.53 -13.30
N THR A 45 -25.49 4.60 -14.20
CA THR A 45 -26.44 4.84 -15.29
C THR A 45 -27.90 4.80 -14.80
N PRO A 46 -28.77 5.71 -15.26
CA PRO A 46 -30.21 5.62 -14.98
C PRO A 46 -30.80 4.32 -15.51
N ASP A 47 -31.54 3.61 -14.67
CA ASP A 47 -32.29 2.42 -15.08
C ASP A 47 -33.77 2.78 -15.28
N ALA A 48 -34.16 3.01 -16.54
CA ALA A 48 -35.52 3.38 -16.91
C ALA A 48 -36.59 2.32 -16.56
N MET A 49 -36.18 1.10 -16.18
CA MET A 49 -37.09 0.00 -15.86
C MET A 49 -37.18 -0.31 -14.36
N LYS A 50 -36.39 0.34 -13.49
CA LYS A 50 -36.45 0.13 -12.04
C LYS A 50 -37.46 1.06 -11.36
N ALA A 51 -38.19 0.51 -10.40
CA ALA A 51 -38.98 1.30 -9.46
C ALA A 51 -38.07 1.78 -8.32
N GLY A 52 -37.78 3.09 -8.28
CA GLY A 52 -36.92 3.72 -7.26
C GLY A 52 -35.61 4.28 -7.84
N ILE A 53 -34.80 4.90 -6.99
CA ILE A 53 -33.50 5.53 -7.33
C ILE A 53 -32.41 4.81 -6.52
N ASN A 54 -32.18 3.54 -6.80
CA ASN A 54 -31.10 2.76 -6.18
C ASN A 54 -30.08 2.41 -7.26
N GLY A 55 -29.25 3.39 -7.58
CA GLY A 55 -28.19 3.26 -8.56
C GLY A 55 -27.19 2.21 -8.16
N VAL A 56 -26.66 1.43 -9.12
CA VAL A 56 -25.67 0.39 -8.86
C VAL A 56 -24.42 0.69 -9.68
N PHE A 57 -23.25 0.47 -9.10
CA PHE A 57 -21.97 0.61 -9.80
C PHE A 57 -20.99 -0.50 -9.43
N SER A 58 -20.01 -0.70 -10.29
CA SER A 58 -18.85 -1.54 -10.04
C SER A 58 -17.73 -1.08 -10.96
N GLU A 59 -16.64 -0.59 -10.38
CA GLU A 59 -15.46 -0.15 -11.12
C GLU A 59 -14.20 -0.75 -10.49
N SER A 60 -13.13 -0.85 -11.27
CA SER A 60 -11.87 -1.42 -10.78
C SER A 60 -10.63 -0.80 -11.41
N ALA A 61 -9.55 -0.76 -10.65
CA ALA A 61 -8.24 -0.37 -11.13
C ALA A 61 -7.19 -1.41 -10.71
N THR A 62 -6.14 -1.56 -11.53
CA THR A 62 -5.03 -2.48 -11.27
C THR A 62 -3.79 -1.68 -10.88
N ILE A 63 -3.10 -2.15 -9.85
CA ILE A 63 -1.85 -1.57 -9.35
C ILE A 63 -0.75 -2.63 -9.47
N ASP A 64 0.37 -2.25 -10.09
CA ASP A 64 1.60 -3.04 -10.12
C ASP A 64 2.61 -2.44 -9.13
N PRO A 65 2.96 -3.15 -8.03
CA PRO A 65 3.95 -2.64 -7.09
C PRO A 65 5.29 -2.28 -7.72
N LEU A 66 5.67 -2.98 -8.80
CA LEU A 66 6.94 -2.78 -9.51
C LEU A 66 6.91 -1.58 -10.46
N SER A 67 5.76 -0.90 -10.63
CA SER A 67 5.74 0.38 -11.35
C SER A 67 6.31 1.54 -10.54
N ASN A 68 6.53 1.36 -9.23
CA ASN A 68 7.25 2.31 -8.39
C ASN A 68 8.77 2.06 -8.52
N ASP A 69 9.49 3.02 -9.11
CA ASP A 69 10.92 2.87 -9.44
C ASP A 69 11.79 2.47 -8.23
N LYS A 70 11.54 3.04 -7.05
CA LYS A 70 12.30 2.70 -5.84
C LYS A 70 11.93 1.33 -5.31
N PHE A 71 10.65 0.99 -5.31
CA PHE A 71 10.22 -0.35 -4.91
C PHE A 71 10.84 -1.41 -5.82
N ALA A 72 10.81 -1.19 -7.14
CA ALA A 72 11.42 -2.07 -8.13
C ALA A 72 12.95 -2.19 -7.96
N GLU A 73 13.66 -1.09 -7.67
CA GLU A 73 15.11 -1.10 -7.41
C GLU A 73 15.48 -2.05 -6.26
N TYR A 74 14.64 -2.12 -5.23
CA TYR A 74 14.89 -2.90 -4.01
C TYR A 74 14.04 -4.17 -3.89
N ALA A 75 13.28 -4.57 -4.91
CA ALA A 75 12.26 -5.62 -4.80
C ALA A 75 12.76 -6.91 -4.12
N ASP A 76 13.89 -7.46 -4.58
CA ASP A 76 14.50 -8.68 -4.03
C ASP A 76 15.22 -8.50 -2.68
N LYS A 77 15.27 -7.26 -2.19
CA LYS A 77 16.04 -6.81 -1.02
C LYS A 77 15.15 -6.28 0.10
N ILE A 78 13.84 -6.30 -0.08
CA ILE A 78 12.86 -5.83 0.90
C ILE A 78 12.95 -6.72 2.16
N LYS A 79 13.17 -6.08 3.30
CA LYS A 79 13.14 -6.70 4.62
C LYS A 79 11.76 -6.60 5.26
N SER A 80 11.10 -5.45 5.09
CA SER A 80 9.77 -5.21 5.66
C SER A 80 9.04 -4.09 4.94
N ILE A 81 7.72 -4.24 4.84
CA ILE A 81 6.79 -3.22 4.37
C ILE A 81 5.83 -2.90 5.52
N THR A 82 5.59 -1.60 5.75
CA THR A 82 4.57 -1.09 6.66
C THR A 82 3.62 -0.21 5.87
N ILE A 83 2.33 -0.45 5.96
CA ILE A 83 1.31 0.44 5.40
C ILE A 83 1.03 1.52 6.43
N GLU A 84 1.44 2.76 6.14
CA GLU A 84 1.28 3.91 7.04
C GLU A 84 -0.07 4.60 6.85
N GLU A 85 -0.59 4.55 5.62
CA GLU A 85 -1.82 5.23 5.23
C GLU A 85 -2.59 4.38 4.21
N ALA A 86 -3.91 4.29 4.38
CA ALA A 86 -4.80 3.66 3.42
C ALA A 86 -6.14 4.42 3.41
N THR A 87 -6.43 5.10 2.30
CA THR A 87 -7.61 5.95 2.17
C THR A 87 -8.28 5.80 0.81
N GLY A 88 -9.59 6.04 0.77
CA GLY A 88 -10.34 6.29 -0.46
C GLY A 88 -10.90 7.71 -0.42
N THR A 89 -10.84 8.46 -1.52
CA THR A 89 -11.28 9.85 -1.57
C THR A 89 -12.15 10.11 -2.80
N ILE A 90 -13.26 10.82 -2.64
CA ILE A 90 -14.04 11.33 -3.77
C ILE A 90 -13.38 12.61 -4.26
N THR A 91 -12.57 12.54 -5.30
CA THR A 91 -11.83 13.70 -5.83
C THR A 91 -12.72 14.59 -6.70
N TRP A 92 -13.72 14.00 -7.34
CA TRP A 92 -14.72 14.70 -8.16
C TRP A 92 -16.06 13.97 -8.11
N ILE A 93 -17.16 14.72 -8.20
CA ILE A 93 -18.52 14.19 -8.32
C ILE A 93 -19.44 15.22 -8.99
N ASN A 94 -20.35 14.78 -9.87
CA ASN A 94 -21.27 15.68 -10.58
C ASN A 94 -22.44 16.20 -9.72
N LYS A 95 -22.86 15.45 -8.70
CA LYS A 95 -23.88 15.84 -7.71
C LYS A 95 -23.72 15.03 -6.41
N ASN A 96 -24.09 15.61 -5.29
CA ASN A 96 -24.03 14.90 -4.01
C ASN A 96 -25.02 13.73 -3.98
N ALA A 97 -24.64 12.66 -3.31
CA ALA A 97 -25.46 11.47 -3.11
C ALA A 97 -25.13 10.81 -1.75
N VAL A 98 -25.82 9.72 -1.43
CA VAL A 98 -25.51 8.82 -0.32
C VAL A 98 -25.16 7.44 -0.87
N LEU A 99 -24.05 6.90 -0.41
CA LEU A 99 -23.66 5.53 -0.59
C LEU A 99 -24.51 4.66 0.35
N ILE A 100 -25.48 3.94 -0.20
CA ILE A 100 -26.37 3.07 0.58
C ILE A 100 -25.54 1.93 1.17
N THR A 101 -24.88 1.17 0.30
CA THR A 101 -23.91 0.13 0.67
C THR A 101 -22.82 0.08 -0.38
N ALA A 102 -21.58 -0.19 0.02
CA ALA A 102 -20.53 -0.51 -0.93
C ALA A 102 -19.46 -1.40 -0.34
N ASP A 103 -18.75 -2.06 -1.24
CA ASP A 103 -17.65 -2.95 -0.97
C ASP A 103 -16.42 -2.40 -1.71
N LEU A 104 -15.32 -2.24 -0.98
CA LEU A 104 -14.00 -2.07 -1.56
C LEU A 104 -13.20 -3.34 -1.34
N ASN A 105 -12.77 -3.97 -2.43
CA ASN A 105 -12.05 -5.23 -2.42
C ASN A 105 -10.67 -5.03 -3.03
N ILE A 106 -9.65 -5.62 -2.40
CA ILE A 106 -8.33 -5.80 -3.01
C ILE A 106 -8.07 -7.28 -3.19
N THR A 107 -7.75 -7.66 -4.43
CA THR A 107 -7.51 -9.06 -4.80
C THR A 107 -6.22 -9.17 -5.61
N ALA A 108 -5.51 -10.28 -5.42
CA ALA A 108 -4.38 -10.67 -6.24
C ALA A 108 -4.38 -12.19 -6.40
N THR A 109 -3.79 -12.68 -7.50
CA THR A 109 -3.76 -14.11 -7.82
C THR A 109 -3.08 -14.91 -6.69
N ASP A 110 -3.78 -15.94 -6.20
CA ASP A 110 -3.33 -16.85 -5.12
C ASP A 110 -3.03 -16.17 -3.78
N MET A 111 -3.58 -14.97 -3.53
CA MET A 111 -3.39 -14.21 -2.29
C MET A 111 -4.72 -14.02 -1.53
N PRO A 112 -4.68 -13.84 -0.19
CA PRO A 112 -5.87 -13.48 0.57
C PRO A 112 -6.39 -12.09 0.18
N SER A 113 -7.72 -11.90 0.17
CA SER A 113 -8.34 -10.62 -0.20
C SER A 113 -8.59 -9.70 0.99
N ALA A 114 -8.32 -8.41 0.79
CA ALA A 114 -8.72 -7.36 1.71
C ALA A 114 -10.10 -6.83 1.33
N HIS A 115 -10.97 -6.57 2.30
CA HIS A 115 -12.36 -6.19 2.07
C HIS A 115 -12.85 -5.19 3.12
N TRP A 116 -13.41 -4.09 2.64
CA TRP A 116 -14.07 -3.06 3.44
C TRP A 116 -15.50 -2.90 2.99
N VAL A 117 -16.39 -2.69 3.96
CA VAL A 117 -17.81 -2.44 3.74
C VAL A 117 -18.14 -1.05 4.23
N PHE A 118 -18.83 -0.28 3.41
CA PHE A 118 -19.32 1.06 3.72
C PHE A 118 -20.84 1.05 3.70
N THR A 119 -21.48 1.81 4.59
CA THR A 119 -22.94 1.87 4.67
C THR A 119 -23.38 3.26 5.09
N ASN A 120 -24.31 3.84 4.34
CA ASN A 120 -24.88 5.15 4.61
C ASN A 120 -23.82 6.26 4.71
N GLU A 121 -22.86 6.26 3.78
CA GLU A 121 -21.78 7.25 3.73
C GLU A 121 -22.12 8.39 2.76
N PRO A 122 -21.79 9.66 3.08
CA PRO A 122 -22.02 10.76 2.17
C PRO A 122 -21.04 10.73 0.98
N LEU A 123 -21.58 10.75 -0.23
CA LEU A 123 -20.82 10.97 -1.46
C LEU A 123 -20.84 12.47 -1.79
N VAL A 124 -19.83 13.17 -1.29
CA VAL A 124 -19.56 14.57 -1.63
C VAL A 124 -18.11 14.72 -2.02
N GLN A 125 -17.80 15.75 -2.82
CA GLN A 125 -16.41 16.02 -3.18
C GLN A 125 -15.56 16.26 -1.91
N GLY A 126 -14.43 15.57 -1.81
CA GLY A 126 -13.55 15.60 -0.65
C GLY A 126 -13.94 14.65 0.48
N SER A 127 -15.01 13.85 0.37
CA SER A 127 -15.27 12.76 1.30
C SER A 127 -14.07 11.80 1.34
N VAL A 128 -13.61 11.47 2.55
CA VAL A 128 -12.51 10.53 2.79
C VAL A 128 -13.04 9.31 3.52
N PHE A 129 -12.78 8.14 2.96
CA PHE A 129 -13.09 6.82 3.48
C PHE A 129 -11.84 6.25 4.12
N SER A 130 -11.90 5.96 5.42
CA SER A 130 -10.80 5.33 6.15
C SER A 130 -10.78 3.83 5.88
N LEU A 131 -9.65 3.31 5.39
CA LEU A 131 -9.45 1.89 5.17
C LEU A 131 -8.78 1.27 6.41
N THR A 132 -9.59 0.97 7.42
CA THR A 132 -9.09 0.47 8.72
C THR A 132 -8.58 -0.97 8.65
N ASN A 133 -7.78 -1.40 9.63
CA ASN A 133 -7.25 -2.77 9.71
C ASN A 133 -7.99 -3.66 10.73
N GLU A 134 -9.27 -3.39 11.02
CA GLU A 134 -10.00 -4.07 12.10
C GLU A 134 -10.12 -5.60 11.91
N ALA A 135 -10.09 -6.07 10.67
CA ALA A 135 -10.17 -7.48 10.29
C ALA A 135 -8.92 -7.97 9.54
N GLY A 136 -7.77 -7.30 9.73
CA GLY A 136 -6.50 -7.66 9.09
C GLY A 136 -6.45 -7.36 7.59
N GLN A 137 -7.27 -6.43 7.09
CA GLN A 137 -7.30 -6.05 5.68
C GLN A 137 -5.96 -5.50 5.18
N LEU A 138 -5.33 -4.60 5.94
CA LEU A 138 -4.03 -4.03 5.61
C LEU A 138 -2.91 -5.05 5.76
N ASP A 139 -3.05 -6.04 6.65
CA ASP A 139 -2.10 -7.15 6.74
C ASP A 139 -2.12 -7.99 5.46
N LYS A 140 -3.31 -8.26 4.89
CA LYS A 140 -3.45 -8.97 3.61
C LYS A 140 -2.91 -8.15 2.44
N LEU A 141 -3.15 -6.83 2.42
CA LEU A 141 -2.54 -5.95 1.42
C LEU A 141 -1.02 -5.96 1.54
N LYS A 142 -0.48 -5.94 2.77
CA LYS A 142 0.96 -6.07 3.01
C LYS A 142 1.48 -7.41 2.47
N ASP A 143 0.78 -8.52 2.69
CA ASP A 143 1.18 -9.82 2.14
C ASP A 143 1.24 -9.80 0.60
N ILE A 144 0.27 -9.14 -0.06
CA ILE A 144 0.26 -8.93 -1.51
C ILE A 144 1.50 -8.15 -1.96
N LEU A 145 1.84 -7.06 -1.26
CA LEU A 145 3.01 -6.22 -1.55
C LEU A 145 4.33 -6.96 -1.31
N ASP A 146 4.44 -7.72 -0.21
CA ASP A 146 5.61 -8.56 0.08
C ASP A 146 5.83 -9.62 -0.98
N ALA A 147 4.75 -10.19 -1.52
CA ALA A 147 4.78 -11.12 -2.64
C ALA A 147 4.97 -10.45 -4.01
N GLN A 148 5.07 -9.11 -4.04
CA GLN A 148 5.25 -8.28 -5.25
C GLN A 148 4.20 -8.57 -6.32
N LYS A 149 2.97 -8.87 -5.90
CA LYS A 149 1.89 -9.24 -6.82
C LYS A 149 1.17 -7.99 -7.32
N VAL A 150 0.93 -7.96 -8.62
CA VAL A 150 -0.07 -7.07 -9.22
C VAL A 150 -1.42 -7.37 -8.57
N PHE A 151 -2.11 -6.33 -8.13
CA PHE A 151 -3.40 -6.44 -7.44
C PHE A 151 -4.45 -5.53 -8.06
N THR A 152 -5.71 -5.93 -7.90
CA THR A 152 -6.87 -5.18 -8.39
C THR A 152 -7.65 -4.65 -7.21
N VAL A 153 -7.91 -3.35 -7.23
CA VAL A 153 -8.84 -2.66 -6.36
C VAL A 153 -10.18 -2.58 -7.06
N THR A 154 -11.24 -3.08 -6.46
CA THR A 154 -12.61 -3.00 -6.97
C THR A 154 -13.46 -2.24 -5.99
N PHE A 155 -14.17 -1.22 -6.45
CA PHE A 155 -15.17 -0.50 -5.67
C PHE A 155 -16.54 -0.67 -6.32
N SER A 156 -17.47 -1.28 -5.58
CA SER A 156 -18.80 -1.61 -6.08
C SER A 156 -19.86 -1.36 -5.03
N GLY A 157 -21.04 -0.93 -5.41
CA GLY A 157 -22.07 -0.61 -4.43
C GLY A 157 -23.36 -0.06 -5.00
N GLN A 158 -24.13 0.55 -4.11
CA GLN A 158 -25.42 1.17 -4.37
C GLN A 158 -25.46 2.61 -3.86
N THR A 159 -26.10 3.49 -4.61
CA THR A 159 -26.34 4.89 -4.28
C THR A 159 -27.83 5.20 -4.23
N ASP A 160 -28.22 6.25 -3.52
CA ASP A 160 -29.61 6.77 -3.50
C ASP A 160 -29.94 7.68 -4.70
N GLU A 161 -28.99 7.84 -5.61
CA GLU A 161 -29.07 8.66 -6.82
C GLU A 161 -28.66 7.84 -8.05
N ASP A 162 -29.35 8.03 -9.17
CA ASP A 162 -28.95 7.61 -10.52
C ASP A 162 -28.30 8.79 -11.26
N ASP A 163 -27.80 8.60 -12.49
CA ASP A 163 -27.15 9.67 -13.29
C ASP A 163 -25.98 10.33 -12.53
N LEU A 164 -25.26 9.52 -11.78
CA LEU A 164 -24.14 9.94 -10.95
C LEU A 164 -22.85 9.64 -11.70
N SER A 165 -21.90 10.58 -11.66
CA SER A 165 -20.53 10.34 -12.11
C SER A 165 -19.59 10.87 -11.04
N LEU A 166 -18.63 10.05 -10.64
CA LEU A 166 -17.65 10.38 -9.61
C LEU A 166 -16.30 9.75 -9.90
N THR A 167 -15.24 10.34 -9.37
CA THR A 167 -13.90 9.76 -9.35
C THR A 167 -13.56 9.38 -7.92
N PHE A 168 -13.32 8.10 -7.69
CA PHE A 168 -12.86 7.56 -6.42
C PHE A 168 -11.38 7.24 -6.50
N HIS A 169 -10.59 7.98 -5.74
CA HIS A 169 -9.13 7.86 -5.66
C HIS A 169 -8.74 7.04 -4.44
N THR A 170 -7.99 5.96 -4.63
CA THR A 170 -7.37 5.22 -3.51
C THR A 170 -5.91 5.58 -3.35
N LEU A 171 -5.46 5.71 -2.10
CA LEU A 171 -4.06 5.88 -1.73
C LEU A 171 -3.66 4.82 -0.70
N TYR A 172 -2.55 4.13 -0.97
CA TYR A 172 -1.89 3.21 -0.04
C TYR A 172 -0.45 3.70 0.16
N GLY A 173 -0.22 4.48 1.22
CA GLY A 173 1.10 4.99 1.57
C GLY A 173 1.89 3.94 2.33
N THR A 174 3.07 3.56 1.83
CA THR A 174 3.89 2.52 2.47
C THR A 174 5.30 2.99 2.78
N LEU A 175 5.80 2.54 3.92
CA LEU A 175 7.19 2.66 4.33
C LEU A 175 7.88 1.32 4.15
N VAL A 176 8.93 1.31 3.32
CA VAL A 176 9.67 0.11 2.96
C VAL A 176 11.08 0.20 3.53
N VAL A 177 11.54 -0.88 4.14
CA VAL A 177 12.93 -1.06 4.59
C VAL A 177 13.54 -2.17 3.75
N ALA A 178 14.67 -1.89 3.12
CA ALA A 178 15.40 -2.83 2.29
C ALA A 178 16.89 -2.86 2.67
N ASN A 179 17.55 -4.00 2.47
CA ASN A 179 19.00 -4.12 2.65
C ASN A 179 19.70 -4.06 1.29
N PRO A 180 20.51 -3.03 1.00
CA PRO A 180 21.16 -2.89 -0.31
C PRO A 180 22.21 -3.97 -0.62
N LEU A 181 22.69 -4.71 0.39
CA LEU A 181 23.77 -5.71 0.28
C LEU A 181 23.30 -7.14 0.01
#